data_AF-Q676A8-F1
#
_entry.id   AF-Q676A8-F1
#
_cell.length_a   1.000
_cell.length_b   1.000
_cell.length_c   1.000
_cell.angle_alpha   90.00
_cell.angle_beta   90.00
_cell.angle_gamma   90.00
#
_symmetry.space_group_name_H-M   'P 1'
#
loop_
_entity.id
_entity.type
_entity.pdbx_description
1 polymer ?
#
loop_
_entity_poly.entity_id
_entity_poly.type
_entity_poly.pdbx_seq_one_letter_code
_entity_poly.pdbx_strand_id
1 'polypeptide(L)'
;MEAIKKKMQMLKVDKEDALDRAESAENAKKAAEEKAGKAEEELQALLKKQKATEEELNSAKERLQKVQDELKAAEKKAADAENEVTHCNKKIMTMEEELDSVQEKLNTSIVKLDEAEKNADESERGRKVIEARAAKDEERLKDQETALKEAKSVAEEADKKYEEVARKLVLVETDVEKAEERAELAETRANELEEELKAVANNLKSLEAAAEKYTTKEAQYIEEVRSLEEKLKDAGERADHAEKSVTELESTIDELEDKLYAEKLKIKQTVEDMDNTIHASAL
;
A
#
# COMPACT_ATOMS: atom_id res chain seq x y z
N MET A 1 63.44 -136.42 145.49
CA MET A 1 62.75 -135.11 145.63
C MET A 1 63.27 -134.02 144.67
N GLU A 2 64.40 -134.17 143.98
CA GLU A 2 64.90 -133.19 142.98
C GLU A 2 64.26 -133.29 141.57
N ALA A 3 63.88 -134.49 141.12
CA ALA A 3 63.39 -134.70 139.74
C ALA A 3 61.99 -134.11 139.45
N ILE A 4 61.11 -134.02 140.46
CA ILE A 4 59.77 -133.43 140.29
C ILE A 4 59.86 -131.90 140.18
N LYS A 5 60.79 -131.27 140.90
CA LYS A 5 61.01 -129.81 140.87
C LYS A 5 61.49 -129.35 139.49
N LYS A 6 62.40 -130.10 138.86
CA LYS A 6 62.91 -129.81 137.50
C LYS A 6 61.84 -129.93 136.41
N LYS A 7 60.94 -130.93 136.51
CA LYS A 7 59.84 -131.12 135.56
C LYS A 7 58.76 -130.05 135.70
N MET A 8 58.50 -129.60 136.93
CA MET A 8 57.59 -128.48 137.19
C MET A 8 58.16 -127.14 136.71
N GLN A 9 59.49 -126.98 136.76
CA GLN A 9 60.19 -125.81 136.22
C GLN A 9 60.22 -125.81 134.68
N MET A 10 60.41 -126.96 134.04
CA MET A 10 60.27 -127.11 132.58
C MET A 10 58.84 -126.82 132.09
N LEU A 11 57.82 -127.39 132.75
CA LEU A 11 56.42 -127.11 132.40
C LEU A 11 56.03 -125.65 132.60
N LYS A 12 56.70 -124.94 133.52
CA LYS A 12 56.51 -123.51 133.72
C LYS A 12 57.12 -122.70 132.57
N VAL A 13 58.33 -123.06 132.12
CA VAL A 13 58.99 -122.44 130.95
C VAL A 13 58.21 -122.74 129.67
N ASP A 14 57.77 -123.98 129.43
CA ASP A 14 56.98 -124.30 128.24
C ASP A 14 55.63 -123.58 128.20
N LYS A 15 55.03 -123.34 129.38
CA LYS A 15 53.80 -122.53 129.50
C LYS A 15 54.08 -121.04 129.25
N GLU A 16 55.19 -120.51 129.77
CA GLU A 16 55.62 -119.13 129.51
C GLU A 16 55.95 -118.92 128.02
N ASP A 17 56.69 -119.84 127.37
CA ASP A 17 56.99 -119.79 125.92
C ASP A 17 55.72 -119.92 125.04
N ALA A 18 54.76 -120.75 125.44
CA ALA A 18 53.48 -120.87 124.73
C ALA A 18 52.61 -119.62 124.89
N LEU A 19 52.65 -118.99 126.06
CA LEU A 19 51.98 -117.71 126.31
C LEU A 19 52.63 -116.58 125.52
N ASP A 20 53.96 -116.49 125.49
CA ASP A 20 54.69 -115.48 124.70
C ASP A 20 54.45 -115.66 123.19
N ARG A 21 54.38 -116.91 122.70
CA ARG A 21 54.00 -117.18 121.30
C ARG A 21 52.55 -116.81 121.00
N ALA A 22 51.62 -117.09 121.92
CA ALA A 22 50.22 -116.70 121.76
C ALA A 22 50.09 -115.17 121.75
N GLU A 23 50.78 -114.48 122.65
CA GLU A 23 50.80 -113.01 122.72
C GLU A 23 51.47 -112.40 121.48
N SER A 24 52.58 -112.97 121.00
CA SER A 24 53.21 -112.53 119.75
C SER A 24 52.31 -112.75 118.53
N ALA A 25 51.57 -113.88 118.47
CA ALA A 25 50.63 -114.15 117.39
C ALA A 25 49.40 -113.24 117.47
N GLU A 26 48.91 -112.92 118.66
CA GLU A 26 47.82 -111.98 118.88
C GLU A 26 48.23 -110.55 118.51
N ASN A 27 49.44 -110.13 118.85
CA ASN A 27 50.01 -108.84 118.45
C ASN A 27 50.22 -108.77 116.93
N ALA A 28 50.71 -109.85 116.30
CA ALA A 28 50.84 -109.91 114.84
C ALA A 28 49.47 -109.87 114.13
N LYS A 29 48.47 -110.57 114.68
CA LYS A 29 47.09 -110.51 114.19
C LYS A 29 46.51 -109.10 114.31
N LYS A 30 46.64 -108.44 115.48
CA LYS A 30 46.21 -107.05 115.67
C LYS A 30 46.90 -106.09 114.70
N ALA A 31 48.20 -106.24 114.48
CA ALA A 31 48.94 -105.40 113.54
C ALA A 31 48.52 -105.65 112.08
N ALA A 32 48.16 -106.88 111.72
CA ALA A 32 47.63 -107.21 110.40
C ALA A 32 46.19 -106.70 110.22
N GLU A 33 45.34 -106.80 111.24
CA GLU A 33 43.97 -106.26 111.24
C GLU A 33 43.99 -104.72 111.18
N GLU A 34 44.90 -104.03 111.89
CA GLU A 34 45.09 -102.59 111.74
C GLU A 34 45.58 -102.21 110.34
N LYS A 35 46.51 -102.97 109.76
CA LYS A 35 46.96 -102.73 108.37
C LYS A 35 45.86 -102.97 107.35
N ALA A 36 45.06 -104.01 107.53
CA ALA A 36 43.92 -104.30 106.68
C ALA A 36 42.85 -103.22 106.80
N GLY A 37 42.54 -102.77 108.01
CA GLY A 37 41.63 -101.65 108.25
C GLY A 37 42.10 -100.35 107.60
N LYS A 38 43.40 -100.00 107.73
CA LYS A 38 43.98 -98.84 107.04
C LYS A 38 43.92 -98.97 105.52
N ALA A 39 44.20 -100.15 104.98
CA ALA A 39 44.11 -100.40 103.54
C ALA A 39 42.67 -100.34 103.02
N GLU A 40 41.69 -100.80 103.80
CA GLU A 40 40.27 -100.69 103.49
C GLU A 40 39.79 -99.23 103.53
N GLU A 41 40.21 -98.45 104.53
CA GLU A 41 39.94 -97.01 104.61
C GLU A 41 40.57 -96.25 103.43
N GLU A 42 41.81 -96.55 103.06
CA GLU A 42 42.49 -95.97 101.88
C GLU A 42 41.78 -96.37 100.59
N LEU A 43 41.35 -97.63 100.44
CA LEU A 43 40.59 -98.09 99.28
C LEU A 43 39.24 -97.36 99.18
N GLN A 44 38.52 -97.20 100.29
CA GLN A 44 37.26 -96.44 100.31
C GLN A 44 37.49 -94.96 99.95
N ALA A 45 38.56 -94.35 100.46
CA ALA A 45 38.93 -92.98 100.12
C ALA A 45 39.27 -92.82 98.62
N LEU A 46 40.02 -93.77 98.05
CA LEU A 46 40.37 -93.80 96.63
C LEU A 46 39.14 -94.03 95.75
N LEU A 47 38.23 -94.92 96.12
CA LEU A 47 36.97 -95.15 95.41
C LEU A 47 36.08 -93.91 95.45
N LYS A 48 36.00 -93.21 96.59
CA LYS A 48 35.26 -91.95 96.69
C LYS A 48 35.88 -90.87 95.82
N LYS A 49 37.22 -90.77 95.79
CA LYS A 49 37.96 -89.84 94.95
C LYS A 49 37.76 -90.17 93.46
N GLN A 50 37.81 -91.44 93.08
CA GLN A 50 37.55 -91.91 91.72
C GLN A 50 36.16 -91.48 91.26
N LYS A 51 35.12 -91.73 92.07
CA LYS A 51 33.74 -91.31 91.76
C LYS A 51 33.63 -89.79 91.59
N ALA A 52 34.22 -89.02 92.50
CA ALA A 52 34.23 -87.55 92.38
C ALA A 52 34.92 -87.09 91.09
N THR A 53 36.06 -87.68 90.73
CA THR A 53 36.76 -87.35 89.47
C THR A 53 35.99 -87.80 88.22
N GLU A 54 35.25 -88.92 88.28
CA GLU A 54 34.39 -89.37 87.18
C GLU A 54 33.19 -88.43 86.99
N GLU A 55 32.57 -87.96 88.08
CA GLU A 55 31.51 -86.96 88.05
C GLU A 55 32.00 -85.62 87.50
N GLU A 56 33.17 -85.15 87.94
CA GLU A 56 33.82 -83.94 87.41
C GLU A 56 34.15 -84.07 85.92
N LEU A 57 34.69 -85.23 85.50
CA LEU A 57 35.00 -85.51 84.10
C LEU A 57 33.73 -85.51 83.24
N ASN A 58 32.65 -86.12 83.72
CA ASN A 58 31.37 -86.14 83.01
C ASN A 58 30.79 -84.73 82.91
N SER A 59 30.81 -83.95 84.00
CA SER A 59 30.37 -82.54 83.98
C SER A 59 31.22 -81.68 83.04
N ALA A 60 32.54 -81.89 83.00
CA ALA A 60 33.44 -81.19 82.10
C ALA A 60 33.17 -81.56 80.63
N LYS A 61 32.88 -82.84 80.33
CA LYS A 61 32.49 -83.30 78.99
C LYS A 61 31.16 -82.67 78.53
N GLU A 62 30.16 -82.61 79.40
CA GLU A 62 28.89 -81.96 79.08
C GLU A 62 29.07 -80.46 78.82
N ARG A 63 29.88 -79.77 79.64
CA ARG A 63 30.23 -78.35 79.41
C ARG A 63 30.97 -78.16 78.10
N LEU A 64 31.94 -79.03 77.79
CA LEU A 64 32.68 -78.97 76.53
C LEU A 64 31.74 -79.14 75.34
N GLN A 65 30.84 -80.13 75.39
CA GLN A 65 29.85 -80.36 74.33
C GLN A 65 28.96 -79.12 74.12
N LYS A 66 28.46 -78.53 75.21
CA LYS A 66 27.63 -77.32 75.14
C LYS A 66 28.38 -76.16 74.49
N VAL A 67 29.62 -75.91 74.90
CA VAL A 67 30.46 -74.84 74.33
C VAL A 67 30.76 -75.12 72.85
N GLN A 68 30.99 -76.37 72.46
CA GLN A 68 31.18 -76.75 71.06
C GLN A 68 29.92 -76.49 70.21
N ASP A 69 28.74 -76.77 70.75
CA ASP A 69 27.48 -76.52 70.04
C ASP A 69 27.19 -75.01 69.94
N GLU A 70 27.48 -74.25 71.00
CA GLU A 70 27.40 -72.78 70.98
C GLU A 70 28.41 -72.16 69.99
N LEU A 71 29.64 -72.67 69.93
CA LEU A 71 30.65 -72.24 68.98
C LEU A 71 30.21 -72.48 67.54
N LYS A 72 29.71 -73.68 67.22
CA LYS A 72 29.17 -73.98 65.88
C LYS A 72 28.01 -73.07 65.50
N ALA A 73 27.13 -72.77 66.45
CA ALA A 73 26.01 -71.84 66.22
C ALA A 73 26.50 -70.41 65.96
N ALA A 74 27.54 -69.96 66.67
CA ALA A 74 28.16 -68.66 66.46
C ALA A 74 28.89 -68.57 65.12
N GLU A 75 29.67 -69.60 64.75
CA GLU A 75 30.36 -69.70 63.46
C GLU A 75 29.36 -69.67 62.30
N LYS A 76 28.25 -70.41 62.41
CA LYS A 76 27.19 -70.38 61.40
C LYS A 76 26.59 -68.97 61.26
N LYS A 77 26.27 -68.31 62.37
CA LYS A 77 25.73 -66.93 62.34
C LYS A 77 26.73 -65.93 61.75
N ALA A 78 28.02 -66.08 62.05
CA ALA A 78 29.06 -65.24 61.48
C ALA A 78 29.15 -65.44 59.96
N ALA A 79 29.15 -66.69 59.49
CA ALA A 79 29.16 -67.01 58.07
C ALA A 79 27.91 -66.47 57.34
N ASP A 80 26.72 -66.58 57.95
CA ASP A 80 25.48 -66.02 57.39
C ASP A 80 25.58 -64.49 57.28
N ALA A 81 26.10 -63.80 58.31
CA ALA A 81 26.30 -62.35 58.29
C ALA A 81 27.36 -61.90 57.25
N GLU A 82 28.47 -62.64 57.10
CA GLU A 82 29.48 -62.37 56.08
C GLU A 82 28.90 -62.52 54.66
N ASN A 83 28.02 -63.49 54.44
CA ASN A 83 27.31 -63.67 53.18
C ASN A 83 26.34 -62.52 52.91
N GLU A 84 25.59 -62.05 53.92
CA GLU A 84 24.72 -60.88 53.81
C GLU A 84 25.49 -59.61 53.47
N VAL A 85 26.62 -59.35 54.16
CA VAL A 85 27.50 -58.21 53.87
C VAL A 85 28.02 -58.28 52.42
N THR A 86 28.44 -59.47 51.98
CA THR A 86 28.91 -59.67 50.60
C THR A 86 27.79 -59.40 49.58
N HIS A 87 26.55 -59.81 49.88
CA HIS A 87 25.40 -59.55 49.04
C HIS A 87 25.04 -58.05 48.99
N CYS A 88 25.01 -57.39 50.14
CA CYS A 88 24.77 -55.95 50.25
C CYS A 88 25.82 -55.15 49.47
N ASN A 89 27.10 -55.50 49.58
CA ASN A 89 28.17 -54.83 48.84
C ASN A 89 28.00 -54.96 47.32
N LYS A 90 27.63 -56.15 46.82
CA LYS A 90 27.31 -56.33 45.39
C LYS A 90 26.13 -55.46 44.96
N LYS A 91 25.08 -55.38 45.79
CA LYS A 91 23.91 -54.55 45.52
C LYS A 91 24.26 -53.06 45.49
N ILE A 92 25.11 -52.59 46.40
CA ILE A 92 25.60 -51.21 46.43
C ILE A 92 26.33 -50.89 45.11
N MET A 93 27.26 -51.74 44.68
CA MET A 93 28.00 -51.52 43.42
C MET A 93 27.06 -51.42 42.22
N THR A 94 26.07 -52.32 42.09
CA THR A 94 25.11 -52.25 41.00
C THR A 94 24.26 -50.98 41.05
N MET A 95 23.86 -50.54 42.24
CA MET A 95 23.11 -49.29 42.41
C MET A 95 23.95 -48.06 42.07
N GLU A 96 25.25 -48.06 42.39
CA GLU A 96 26.17 -46.97 42.02
C GLU A 96 26.37 -46.90 40.51
N GLU A 97 26.57 -48.04 39.83
CA GLU A 97 26.65 -48.10 38.36
C GLU A 97 25.35 -47.63 37.68
N GLU A 98 24.19 -48.01 38.22
CA GLU A 98 22.90 -47.52 37.72
C GLU A 98 22.74 -46.01 37.93
N LEU A 99 23.17 -45.49 39.08
CA LEU A 99 23.12 -44.06 39.39
C LEU A 99 23.99 -43.25 38.42
N ASP A 100 25.23 -43.69 38.18
CA ASP A 100 26.14 -43.04 37.24
C ASP A 100 25.55 -43.06 35.81
N SER A 101 24.98 -44.20 35.38
CA SER A 101 24.32 -44.31 34.08
C SER A 101 23.13 -43.36 33.93
N VAL A 102 22.32 -43.21 34.98
CA VAL A 102 21.17 -42.29 34.98
C VAL A 102 21.65 -40.84 34.98
N GLN A 103 22.71 -40.52 35.72
CA GLN A 103 23.27 -39.18 35.79
C GLN A 103 23.84 -38.72 34.45
N GLU A 104 24.53 -39.58 33.72
CA GLU A 104 25.02 -39.28 32.37
C GLU A 104 23.88 -39.01 31.38
N LYS A 105 22.81 -39.83 31.44
CA LYS A 105 21.61 -39.63 30.62
C LYS A 105 20.90 -38.32 30.96
N LEU A 106 20.83 -37.98 32.24
CA LEU A 106 20.25 -36.72 32.71
C LEU A 106 21.06 -35.53 32.16
N ASN A 107 22.39 -35.54 32.32
CA ASN A 107 23.25 -34.47 31.81
C ASN A 107 23.11 -34.29 30.29
N THR A 108 23.05 -35.39 29.54
CA THR A 108 22.82 -35.35 28.08
C THR A 108 21.45 -34.74 27.74
N SER A 109 20.42 -35.05 28.55
CA SER A 109 19.07 -34.54 28.33
C SER A 109 18.97 -33.05 28.64
N ILE A 110 19.69 -32.57 29.67
CA ILE A 110 19.79 -31.15 30.01
C ILE A 110 20.45 -30.38 28.85
N VAL A 111 21.58 -30.86 28.33
CA VAL A 111 22.25 -30.20 27.19
C VAL A 111 21.32 -30.09 25.97
N LYS A 112 20.57 -31.16 25.66
CA LYS A 112 19.60 -31.13 24.55
C LYS A 112 18.45 -30.15 24.80
N LEU A 113 18.02 -30.01 26.05
CA LEU A 113 16.99 -29.04 26.42
C LEU A 113 17.50 -27.61 26.21
N ASP A 114 18.70 -27.30 26.69
CA ASP A 114 19.32 -25.98 26.53
C ASP A 114 19.49 -25.62 25.04
N GLU A 115 19.91 -26.57 24.20
CA GLU A 115 20.00 -26.38 22.75
C GLU A 115 18.63 -26.13 22.11
N ALA A 116 17.60 -26.86 22.53
CA ALA A 116 16.23 -26.69 22.04
C ALA A 116 15.64 -25.33 22.44
N GLU A 117 15.87 -24.89 23.68
CA GLU A 117 15.46 -23.56 24.17
C GLU A 117 16.12 -22.45 23.37
N LYS A 118 17.43 -22.55 23.13
CA LYS A 118 18.16 -21.56 22.33
C LYS A 118 17.65 -21.49 20.89
N ASN A 119 17.36 -22.63 20.26
CA ASN A 119 16.76 -22.69 18.93
C ASN A 119 15.34 -22.09 18.91
N ALA A 120 14.55 -22.30 19.97
CA ALA A 120 13.22 -21.72 20.09
C ALA A 120 13.28 -20.19 20.21
N ASP A 121 14.20 -19.66 21.02
CA ASP A 121 14.44 -18.22 21.16
C ASP A 121 14.86 -17.57 19.84
N GLU A 122 15.77 -18.20 19.09
CA GLU A 122 16.19 -17.72 17.77
C GLU A 122 15.04 -17.73 16.76
N SER A 123 14.23 -18.80 16.76
CA SER A 123 13.02 -18.91 15.94
C SER A 123 11.99 -17.83 16.29
N GLU A 124 11.77 -17.56 17.58
CA GLU A 124 10.84 -16.50 18.01
C GLU A 124 11.32 -15.11 17.57
N ARG A 125 12.63 -14.84 17.69
CA ARG A 125 13.21 -13.59 17.17
C ARG A 125 13.02 -13.47 15.66
N GLY A 126 13.26 -14.55 14.92
CA GLY A 126 13.01 -14.60 13.48
C GLY A 126 11.56 -14.30 13.13
N ARG A 127 10.61 -14.93 13.85
CA ARG A 127 9.17 -14.69 13.68
C ARG A 127 8.81 -13.23 13.90
N LYS A 128 9.28 -12.60 14.99
CA LYS A 128 9.01 -11.18 15.29
C LYS A 128 9.52 -10.24 14.21
N VAL A 129 10.70 -10.51 13.64
CA VAL A 129 11.24 -9.71 12.54
C VAL A 129 10.39 -9.85 11.28
N ILE A 130 9.95 -11.06 10.95
CA ILE A 130 9.07 -11.30 9.79
C ILE A 130 7.71 -10.63 10.00
N GLU A 131 7.13 -10.72 11.19
CA GLU A 131 5.87 -10.09 11.54
C GLU A 131 5.95 -8.56 11.42
N ALA A 132 7.02 -7.95 11.94
CA ALA A 132 7.25 -6.51 11.80
C ALA A 132 7.42 -6.07 10.34
N ARG A 133 8.09 -6.89 9.51
CA ARG A 133 8.21 -6.62 8.06
C ARG A 133 6.86 -6.73 7.37
N ALA A 134 6.09 -7.77 7.65
CA ALA A 134 4.77 -7.98 7.08
C ALA A 134 3.81 -6.82 7.42
N ALA A 135 3.80 -6.36 8.67
CA ALA A 135 2.98 -5.22 9.08
C ALA A 135 3.35 -3.94 8.33
N LYS A 136 4.65 -3.67 8.15
CA LYS A 136 5.12 -2.51 7.39
C LYS A 136 4.80 -2.61 5.90
N ASP A 137 4.90 -3.81 5.31
CA ASP A 137 4.52 -4.03 3.92
C ASP A 137 3.01 -3.88 3.71
N GLU A 138 2.19 -4.30 4.68
CA GLU A 138 0.73 -4.10 4.64
C GLU A 138 0.35 -2.62 4.72
N GLU A 139 1.01 -1.84 5.59
CA GLU A 139 0.82 -0.38 5.66
C GLU A 139 1.19 0.29 4.33
N ARG A 140 2.36 -0.05 3.77
CA ARG A 140 2.80 0.48 2.47
C ARG A 140 1.83 0.11 1.35
N LEU A 141 1.27 -1.10 1.36
CA LEU A 141 0.28 -1.53 0.37
C LEU A 141 -0.98 -0.67 0.44
N LYS A 142 -1.50 -0.39 1.65
CA LYS A 142 -2.68 0.46 1.86
C LYS A 142 -2.46 1.89 1.37
N ASP A 143 -1.28 2.46 1.61
CA ASP A 143 -0.92 3.79 1.12
C ASP A 143 -0.88 3.81 -0.42
N GLN A 144 -0.28 2.78 -1.04
CA GLN A 144 -0.21 2.65 -2.49
C GLN A 144 -1.60 2.44 -3.12
N GLU A 145 -2.48 1.67 -2.50
CA GLU A 145 -3.86 1.48 -2.96
C GLU A 145 -4.66 2.78 -2.93
N THR A 146 -4.48 3.58 -1.86
CA THR A 146 -5.13 4.89 -1.72
C THR A 146 -4.63 5.85 -2.80
N ALA A 147 -3.30 5.97 -2.96
CA ALA A 147 -2.69 6.81 -3.98
C ALA A 147 -3.11 6.39 -5.41
N LEU A 148 -3.21 5.08 -5.67
CA LEU A 148 -3.68 4.56 -6.96
C LEU A 148 -5.14 4.94 -7.23
N LYS A 149 -6.00 4.87 -6.20
CA LYS A 149 -7.41 5.26 -6.32
C LYS A 149 -7.55 6.74 -6.62
N GLU A 150 -6.78 7.58 -5.94
CA GLU A 150 -6.76 9.03 -6.20
C GLU A 150 -6.25 9.34 -7.61
N ALA A 151 -5.15 8.73 -8.04
CA ALA A 151 -4.61 8.91 -9.39
C ALA A 151 -5.61 8.51 -10.47
N LYS A 152 -6.34 7.40 -10.28
CA LYS A 152 -7.41 6.99 -11.18
C LYS A 152 -8.56 8.00 -11.24
N SER A 153 -9.00 8.50 -10.08
CA SER A 153 -10.06 9.53 -10.03
C SER A 153 -9.65 10.80 -10.78
N VAL A 154 -8.40 11.25 -10.61
CA VAL A 154 -7.87 12.43 -11.32
C VAL A 154 -7.80 12.19 -12.82
N ALA A 155 -7.36 11.00 -13.26
CA ALA A 155 -7.33 10.63 -14.67
C ALA A 155 -8.74 10.63 -15.28
N GLU A 156 -9.72 10.02 -14.61
CA GLU A 156 -11.11 9.99 -15.08
C GLU A 156 -11.73 11.40 -15.14
N GLU A 157 -11.42 12.28 -14.19
CA GLU A 157 -11.85 13.69 -14.24
C GLU A 157 -11.20 14.47 -15.38
N ALA A 158 -9.92 14.20 -15.66
CA ALA A 158 -9.22 14.80 -16.79
C ALA A 158 -9.85 14.34 -18.12
N ASP A 159 -10.10 13.04 -18.29
CA ASP A 159 -10.72 12.49 -19.49
C ASP A 159 -12.11 13.11 -19.74
N LYS A 160 -12.94 13.25 -18.70
CA LYS A 160 -14.24 13.94 -18.81
C LYS A 160 -14.10 15.38 -19.28
N LYS A 161 -13.12 16.12 -18.74
CA LYS A 161 -12.85 17.50 -19.17
C LYS A 161 -12.36 17.55 -20.62
N TYR A 162 -11.50 16.62 -21.02
CA TYR A 162 -11.02 16.52 -22.40
C TYR A 162 -12.18 16.24 -23.37
N GLU A 163 -13.08 15.32 -23.03
CA GLU A 163 -14.27 15.05 -23.85
C GLU A 163 -15.18 16.28 -23.97
N GLU A 164 -15.39 17.03 -22.88
CA GLU A 164 -16.20 18.25 -22.91
C GLU A 164 -15.58 19.33 -23.79
N VAL A 165 -14.26 19.56 -23.66
CA VAL A 165 -13.52 20.51 -24.49
C VAL A 165 -13.55 20.10 -25.96
N ALA A 166 -13.34 18.80 -26.26
CA ALA A 166 -13.40 18.29 -27.62
C ALA A 166 -14.78 18.51 -28.25
N ARG A 167 -15.87 18.25 -27.51
CA ARG A 167 -17.24 18.53 -28.00
C ARG A 167 -17.47 20.02 -28.26
N LYS A 168 -17.00 20.89 -27.36
CA LYS A 168 -17.10 22.35 -27.53
C LYS A 168 -16.31 22.83 -28.75
N LEU A 169 -15.12 22.27 -28.98
CA LEU A 169 -14.28 22.61 -30.11
C LEU A 169 -15.00 22.34 -31.43
N VAL A 170 -15.60 21.16 -31.60
CA VAL A 170 -16.36 20.81 -32.82
C VAL A 170 -17.52 21.77 -33.08
N LEU A 171 -18.22 22.20 -32.04
CA LEU A 171 -19.31 23.19 -32.19
C LEU A 171 -18.78 24.54 -32.67
N VAL A 172 -17.66 25.02 -32.09
CA VAL A 172 -17.03 26.28 -32.50
C VAL A 172 -16.49 26.18 -33.92
N GLU A 173 -15.86 25.07 -34.30
CA GLU A 173 -15.41 24.83 -35.68
C GLU A 173 -16.58 24.92 -36.67
N THR A 174 -17.72 24.30 -36.34
CA THR A 174 -18.94 24.39 -37.17
C THR A 174 -19.48 25.82 -37.26
N ASP A 175 -19.42 26.59 -36.18
CA ASP A 175 -19.89 27.98 -36.17
C ASP A 175 -18.95 28.91 -36.95
N VAL A 176 -17.64 28.63 -36.94
CA VAL A 176 -16.65 29.32 -37.77
C VAL A 176 -16.91 29.05 -39.25
N GLU A 177 -17.09 27.79 -39.66
CA GLU A 177 -17.41 27.44 -41.06
C GLU A 177 -18.64 28.21 -41.57
N LYS A 178 -19.72 28.27 -40.77
CA LYS A 178 -20.92 29.05 -41.13
C LYS A 178 -20.66 30.55 -41.21
N ALA A 179 -19.81 31.08 -40.34
CA ALA A 179 -19.45 32.50 -40.35
C ALA A 179 -18.61 32.85 -41.59
N GLU A 180 -17.71 31.96 -41.99
CA GLU A 180 -16.90 32.07 -43.20
C GLU A 180 -17.78 32.04 -44.47
N GLU A 181 -18.68 31.05 -44.61
CA GLU A 181 -19.63 30.99 -45.74
C GLU A 181 -20.46 32.28 -45.84
N ARG A 182 -20.90 32.82 -44.71
CA ARG A 182 -21.67 34.08 -44.68
C ARG A 182 -20.81 35.28 -45.08
N ALA A 183 -19.55 35.31 -44.68
CA ALA A 183 -18.61 36.38 -45.05
C ALA A 183 -18.32 36.35 -46.55
N GLU A 184 -18.06 35.18 -47.14
CA GLU A 184 -17.84 35.02 -48.59
C GLU A 184 -19.06 35.48 -49.40
N LEU A 185 -20.27 35.13 -48.96
CA LEU A 185 -21.50 35.58 -49.62
C LEU A 185 -21.65 37.11 -49.54
N ALA A 186 -21.34 37.71 -48.39
CA ALA A 186 -21.40 39.15 -48.19
C ALA A 186 -20.35 39.88 -49.06
N GLU A 187 -19.14 39.34 -49.18
CA GLU A 187 -18.08 39.87 -50.03
C GLU A 187 -18.46 39.81 -51.51
N THR A 188 -19.02 38.68 -51.96
CA THR A 188 -19.52 38.54 -53.34
C THR A 188 -20.56 39.61 -53.66
N ARG A 189 -21.54 39.81 -52.76
CA ARG A 189 -22.58 40.82 -52.94
C ARG A 189 -22.03 42.24 -52.89
N ALA A 190 -21.02 42.51 -52.06
CA ALA A 190 -20.36 43.81 -52.02
C ALA A 190 -19.66 44.11 -53.36
N ASN A 191 -18.95 43.12 -53.92
CA ASN A 191 -18.30 43.24 -55.22
C ASN A 191 -19.30 43.51 -56.35
N GLU A 192 -20.43 42.78 -56.39
CA GLU A 192 -21.51 43.03 -57.36
C GLU A 192 -22.04 44.47 -57.27
N LEU A 193 -22.32 44.95 -56.06
CA LEU A 193 -22.80 46.32 -55.83
C LEU A 193 -21.75 47.38 -56.20
N GLU A 194 -20.47 47.11 -55.97
CA GLU A 194 -19.38 48.00 -56.40
C GLU A 194 -19.30 48.10 -57.93
N GLU A 195 -19.50 47.00 -58.65
CA GLU A 195 -19.55 47.00 -60.12
C GLU A 195 -20.76 47.77 -60.66
N GLU A 196 -21.95 47.54 -60.08
CA GLU A 196 -23.15 48.31 -60.42
C GLU A 196 -22.96 49.80 -60.18
N LEU A 197 -22.37 50.18 -59.04
CA LEU A 197 -22.10 51.57 -58.71
C LEU A 197 -21.15 52.22 -59.73
N LYS A 198 -20.10 51.51 -60.16
CA LYS A 198 -19.20 52.00 -61.22
C LYS A 198 -19.95 52.20 -62.54
N ALA A 199 -20.84 51.28 -62.92
CA ALA A 199 -21.65 51.40 -64.12
C ALA A 199 -22.60 52.62 -64.05
N VAL A 200 -23.29 52.81 -62.92
CA VAL A 200 -24.16 53.96 -62.68
C VAL A 200 -23.38 55.27 -62.71
N ALA A 201 -22.20 55.33 -62.09
CA ALA A 201 -21.34 56.51 -62.10
C ALA A 201 -20.89 56.89 -63.53
N ASN A 202 -20.55 55.90 -64.36
CA ASN A 202 -20.20 56.12 -65.77
C ASN A 202 -21.40 56.62 -66.59
N ASN A 203 -22.59 56.08 -66.36
CA ASN A 203 -23.83 56.54 -67.00
C ASN A 203 -24.19 57.97 -66.58
N LEU A 204 -24.07 58.29 -65.29
CA LEU A 204 -24.31 59.64 -64.77
C LEU A 204 -23.38 60.65 -65.42
N LYS A 205 -22.08 60.36 -65.50
CA LYS A 205 -21.10 61.23 -66.17
C LYS A 205 -21.44 61.49 -67.64
N SER A 206 -21.96 60.47 -68.33
CA SER A 206 -22.40 60.61 -69.73
C SER A 206 -23.66 61.47 -69.86
N LEU A 207 -24.60 61.34 -68.92
CA LEU A 207 -25.81 62.17 -68.85
C LEU A 207 -25.49 63.62 -68.49
N GLU A 208 -24.57 63.85 -67.56
CA GLU A 208 -24.08 65.19 -67.20
C GLU A 208 -23.46 65.90 -68.42
N ALA A 209 -22.57 65.21 -69.15
CA ALA A 209 -21.98 65.75 -70.37
C ALA A 209 -23.05 66.04 -71.46
N ALA A 210 -24.08 65.19 -71.57
CA ALA A 210 -25.19 65.44 -72.48
C ALA A 210 -26.01 66.67 -72.03
N ALA A 211 -26.30 66.80 -70.74
CA ALA A 211 -27.01 67.93 -70.18
C ALA A 211 -26.27 69.24 -70.42
N GLU A 212 -24.96 69.32 -70.15
CA GLU A 212 -24.13 70.50 -70.44
C GLU A 212 -24.18 70.90 -71.92
N LYS A 213 -24.13 69.90 -72.83
CA LYS A 213 -24.24 70.13 -74.27
C LYS A 213 -25.61 70.70 -74.64
N TYR A 214 -26.69 70.19 -74.05
CA TYR A 214 -28.04 70.71 -74.29
C TYR A 214 -28.20 72.13 -73.73
N THR A 215 -27.68 72.43 -72.53
CA THR A 215 -27.69 73.78 -71.97
C THR A 215 -26.91 74.77 -72.85
N THR A 216 -25.77 74.36 -73.40
CA THR A 216 -25.00 75.19 -74.34
C THR A 216 -25.80 75.48 -75.61
N LYS A 217 -26.45 74.46 -76.18
CA LYS A 217 -27.33 74.63 -77.35
C LYS A 217 -28.53 75.53 -77.05
N GLU A 218 -29.14 75.37 -75.88
CA GLU A 218 -30.25 76.21 -75.44
C GLU A 218 -29.82 77.68 -75.36
N ALA A 219 -28.64 77.97 -74.79
CA ALA A 219 -28.10 79.33 -74.78
C ALA A 219 -27.88 79.90 -76.20
N GLN A 220 -27.36 79.10 -77.12
CA GLN A 220 -27.19 79.48 -78.54
C GLN A 220 -28.55 79.78 -79.19
N TYR A 221 -29.55 78.93 -79.00
CA TYR A 221 -30.89 79.17 -79.54
C TYR A 221 -31.55 80.40 -78.93
N ILE A 222 -31.37 80.67 -77.63
CA ILE A 222 -31.86 81.91 -77.00
C ILE A 222 -31.22 83.14 -77.65
N GLU A 223 -29.91 83.12 -77.91
CA GLU A 223 -29.21 84.22 -78.58
C GLU A 223 -29.69 84.41 -80.03
N GLU A 224 -29.86 83.31 -80.77
CA GLU A 224 -30.38 83.33 -82.14
C GLU A 224 -31.81 83.89 -82.18
N VAL A 225 -32.68 83.44 -81.27
CA VAL A 225 -34.04 83.97 -81.13
C VAL A 225 -34.01 85.48 -80.84
N ARG A 226 -33.19 85.95 -79.89
CA ARG A 226 -33.04 87.39 -79.61
C ARG A 226 -32.58 88.18 -80.82
N SER A 227 -31.61 87.66 -81.58
CA SER A 227 -31.14 88.32 -82.82
C SER A 227 -32.23 88.39 -83.88
N LEU A 228 -33.03 87.32 -84.03
CA LEU A 228 -34.15 87.30 -84.96
C LEU A 228 -35.27 88.24 -84.52
N GLU A 229 -35.56 88.34 -83.22
CA GLU A 229 -36.50 89.32 -82.65
C GLU A 229 -36.05 90.76 -82.92
N GLU A 230 -34.77 91.06 -82.75
CA GLU A 230 -34.20 92.39 -83.05
C GLU A 230 -34.31 92.73 -84.54
N LYS A 231 -33.96 91.78 -85.43
CA LYS A 231 -34.12 91.95 -86.88
C LYS A 231 -35.58 92.12 -87.29
N LEU A 232 -36.49 91.37 -86.67
CA LEU A 232 -37.92 91.49 -86.91
C LEU A 232 -38.42 92.88 -86.49
N LYS A 233 -37.93 93.39 -85.35
CA LYS A 233 -38.25 94.74 -84.87
C LYS A 233 -37.74 95.82 -85.82
N ASP A 234 -36.48 95.76 -86.25
CA ASP A 234 -35.90 96.72 -87.22
C ASP A 234 -36.63 96.68 -88.57
N ALA A 235 -36.94 95.47 -89.08
CA ALA A 235 -37.75 95.30 -90.27
C ALA A 235 -39.17 95.87 -90.11
N GLY A 236 -39.77 95.72 -88.92
CA GLY A 236 -41.05 96.33 -88.56
C GLY A 236 -41.00 97.85 -88.55
N GLU A 237 -40.01 98.45 -87.87
CA GLU A 237 -39.81 99.91 -87.85
C GLU A 237 -39.57 100.47 -89.26
N ARG A 238 -38.82 99.75 -90.10
CA ARG A 238 -38.60 100.11 -91.49
C ARG A 238 -39.87 100.00 -92.34
N ALA A 239 -40.68 98.97 -92.12
CA ALA A 239 -41.98 98.83 -92.78
C ALA A 239 -42.93 99.96 -92.36
N ASP A 240 -43.03 100.27 -91.07
CA ASP A 240 -43.82 101.39 -90.55
C ASP A 240 -43.38 102.73 -91.16
N HIS A 241 -42.07 102.96 -91.30
CA HIS A 241 -41.55 104.16 -91.97
C HIS A 241 -41.93 104.18 -93.46
N ALA A 242 -41.81 103.05 -94.15
CA ALA A 242 -42.20 102.97 -95.55
C ALA A 242 -43.70 103.24 -95.73
N GLU A 243 -44.57 102.68 -94.88
CA GLU A 243 -46.01 102.94 -94.88
C GLU A 243 -46.33 104.43 -94.64
N LYS A 244 -45.63 105.08 -93.71
CA LYS A 244 -45.76 106.54 -93.49
C LYS A 244 -45.33 107.34 -94.73
N SER A 245 -44.20 107.01 -95.35
CA SER A 245 -43.77 107.68 -96.58
C SER A 245 -44.74 107.46 -97.74
N VAL A 246 -45.32 106.26 -97.87
CA VAL A 246 -46.35 105.98 -98.88
C VAL A 246 -47.58 106.85 -98.64
N THR A 247 -48.10 106.89 -97.42
CA THR A 247 -49.28 107.72 -97.08
C THR A 247 -49.03 109.22 -97.27
N GLU A 248 -47.83 109.73 -96.97
CA GLU A 248 -47.44 111.12 -97.27
C GLU A 248 -47.37 111.40 -98.78
N LEU A 249 -46.80 110.47 -99.55
CA LEU A 249 -46.73 110.58 -101.02
C LEU A 249 -48.13 110.51 -101.65
N GLU A 250 -49.00 109.62 -101.17
CA GLU A 250 -50.40 109.54 -101.60
C GLU A 250 -51.14 110.86 -101.35
N SER A 251 -51.01 111.45 -100.16
CA SER A 251 -51.57 112.78 -99.88
C SER A 251 -51.00 113.87 -100.79
N THR A 252 -49.71 113.80 -101.13
CA THR A 252 -49.08 114.75 -102.05
C THR A 252 -49.57 114.57 -103.49
N ILE A 253 -49.80 113.31 -103.90
CA ILE A 253 -50.40 112.98 -105.19
C ILE A 253 -51.81 113.56 -105.27
N ASP A 254 -52.65 113.32 -104.26
CA ASP A 254 -54.01 113.87 -104.20
C ASP A 254 -53.99 115.41 -104.32
N GLU A 255 -53.11 116.10 -103.58
CA GLU A 255 -52.94 117.55 -103.70
C GLU A 255 -52.50 118.00 -105.11
N LEU A 256 -51.60 117.25 -105.74
CA LEU A 256 -51.12 117.55 -107.09
C LEU A 256 -52.17 117.26 -108.15
N GLU A 257 -52.97 116.21 -107.97
CA GLU A 257 -54.11 115.87 -108.82
C GLU A 257 -55.19 116.94 -108.73
N ASP A 258 -55.49 117.44 -107.53
CA ASP A 258 -56.40 118.57 -107.32
C ASP A 258 -55.88 119.85 -107.99
N LYS A 259 -54.59 120.18 -107.83
CA LYS A 259 -53.96 121.32 -108.51
C LYS A 259 -54.00 121.16 -110.04
N LEU A 260 -53.72 119.96 -110.55
CA LEU A 260 -53.76 119.67 -111.98
C LEU A 260 -55.19 119.77 -112.51
N TYR A 261 -56.18 119.30 -111.76
CA TYR A 261 -57.59 119.41 -112.12
C TYR A 261 -58.02 120.88 -112.17
N ALA A 262 -57.66 121.67 -111.16
CA ALA A 262 -57.92 123.11 -111.14
C ALA A 262 -57.30 123.83 -112.34
N GLU A 263 -56.05 123.49 -112.69
CA GLU A 263 -55.36 124.10 -113.82
C GLU A 263 -55.92 123.64 -115.17
N LYS A 264 -56.34 122.37 -115.30
CA LYS A 264 -57.11 121.89 -116.45
C LYS A 264 -58.44 122.63 -116.60
N LEU A 265 -59.13 122.91 -115.49
CA LEU A 265 -60.39 123.65 -115.51
C LEU A 265 -60.17 125.07 -116.03
N LYS A 266 -59.13 125.77 -115.54
CA LYS A 266 -58.70 127.07 -116.07
C LYS A 266 -58.40 127.02 -117.57
N ILE A 267 -57.59 126.06 -118.02
CA ILE A 267 -57.26 125.93 -119.45
C ILE A 267 -58.55 125.75 -120.26
N LYS A 268 -59.46 124.89 -119.80
CA LYS A 268 -60.75 124.68 -120.46
C LYS A 268 -61.58 125.97 -120.54
N GLN A 269 -61.59 126.75 -119.47
CA GLN A 269 -62.22 128.06 -119.42
C GLN A 269 -61.57 129.05 -120.39
N THR A 270 -60.23 129.04 -120.48
CA THR A 270 -59.47 129.87 -121.42
C THR A 270 -59.75 129.46 -122.87
N VAL A 271 -59.94 128.16 -123.13
CA VAL A 271 -60.31 127.63 -124.46
C VAL A 271 -61.76 128.00 -124.81
N GLU A 272 -62.70 127.91 -123.87
CA GLU A 272 -64.08 128.40 -124.07
C GLU A 272 -64.11 129.91 -124.33
N ASP A 273 -63.31 130.70 -123.60
CA ASP A 273 -63.16 132.13 -123.83
C ASP A 273 -62.55 132.40 -125.23
N MET A 274 -61.55 131.62 -125.65
CA MET A 274 -60.99 131.70 -127.01
C MET A 274 -62.02 131.33 -128.09
N ASP A 275 -62.78 130.26 -127.92
CA ASP A 275 -63.82 129.83 -128.88
C ASP A 275 -64.94 130.88 -128.99
N ASN A 276 -65.35 131.48 -127.86
CA ASN A 276 -66.29 132.59 -127.84
C ASN A 276 -65.73 133.84 -128.57
N THR A 277 -64.43 134.09 -128.46
CA THR A 277 -63.75 135.22 -129.15
C THR A 277 -63.62 134.97 -130.66
N ILE A 278 -63.39 133.73 -131.06
CA ILE A 278 -63.28 133.32 -132.47
C ILE A 278 -64.66 133.33 -133.16
N HIS A 279 -65.73 132.92 -132.48
CA HIS A 279 -67.08 133.01 -133.02
C HIS A 279 -67.63 134.44 -133.11
N ALA A 280 -67.15 135.37 -132.28
CA ALA A 280 -67.53 136.80 -132.37
C ALA A 280 -66.85 137.56 -133.54
N SER A 281 -65.84 136.98 -134.20
CA SER A 281 -65.03 137.66 -135.23
C SER A 281 -65.37 137.25 -136.68
N ALA A 282 -66.43 136.46 -136.89
CA ALA A 282 -66.87 135.97 -138.21
C ALA A 282 -68.20 136.56 -138.72
N LEU A 283 -68.66 137.67 -138.12
CA LEU A 283 -69.80 138.50 -138.55
C LEU A 283 -69.34 139.96 -138.70
#